data_AF-A0A8T8WKT2-F1
#
_entry.id   AF-A0A8T8WKT2-F1
#
_cell.length_a   1.000
_cell.length_b   1.000
_cell.length_c   1.000
_cell.angle_alpha   90.00
_cell.angle_beta   90.00
_cell.angle_gamma   90.00
#
_symmetry.space_group_name_H-M   'P 1'
#
loop_
_entity.id
_entity.type
_entity.pdbx_description
1 polymer ?
#
loop_
_entity_poly.entity_id
_entity_poly.type
_entity_poly.pdbx_seq_one_letter_code
_entity_poly.pdbx_strand_id
1 'polypeptide(L)'
;MCYRKKSLLIHPDKTKNPAAPDAFDRLQKAHSALMDEKKREYLDECIADARRLLIREHKYNLDSPELKTEEFKKEWRKMTVTVLLEEEARRRRQAKAKLQEEGRERRKEEEELEARKRKRDQDKAWEDTRDDRIGSWRDFQKGHKKDGDKKKKKKMKTDAATSKDNANDDESTTAPPPLTTTIAALHDQIQRFLAESHPADSLLAAVQKQTRVTLDVFAAALDSFPLENLSLSYNGGKDCLVMLVLFLASSSNKSLISIPAIYALPPDPFPEVEEFVAWSARHYHLDIVKYTTDPPRATIRSVFADYLAQHPAVRAIFVGTRRTDPHGARLTHQDYTDSGWPQFLRYHPVIEWHYTEIWAFIRHLGLHYCSLYDQGYTSLGGTADTRPNPKLLRPGTEADAGADQSRYRPAYELTDDLEERLGRN
;
A
#
# COMPACT_ATOMS: atom_id res chain seq x y z
N MET A 1 33.20 4.67 31.42
CA MET A 1 34.20 5.70 31.76
C MET A 1 33.71 7.14 31.49
N CYS A 2 33.14 7.45 30.31
CA CYS A 2 32.82 8.84 29.91
C CYS A 2 31.70 9.50 30.75
N TYR A 3 30.61 8.78 31.05
CA TYR A 3 29.49 9.31 31.85
C TYR A 3 29.94 9.79 33.23
N ARG A 4 30.62 8.93 34.01
CA ARG A 4 31.10 9.25 35.36
C ARG A 4 32.00 10.49 35.39
N LYS A 5 32.86 10.67 34.39
CA LYS A 5 33.73 11.85 34.29
C LYS A 5 32.93 13.12 34.02
N LYS A 6 31.95 13.06 33.10
CA LYS A 6 31.09 14.21 32.76
C LYS A 6 30.10 14.55 33.87
N SER A 7 29.49 13.57 34.51
CA SER A 7 28.50 13.77 35.57
C SER A 7 29.10 14.44 36.81
N LEU A 8 30.36 14.13 37.13
CA LEU A 8 31.08 14.80 38.22
C LEU A 8 31.35 16.29 37.95
N LEU A 9 31.53 16.69 36.69
CA LEU A 9 31.79 18.09 36.30
C LEU A 9 30.53 18.96 36.38
N ILE A 10 29.35 18.36 36.18
CA ILE A 10 28.06 19.06 36.14
C ILE A 10 27.15 18.67 37.31
N HIS A 11 27.69 18.02 38.35
CA HIS A 11 26.90 17.56 39.48
C HIS A 11 26.30 18.77 40.23
N PRO A 12 24.98 18.82 40.46
CA PRO A 12 24.31 19.97 41.08
C PRO A 12 24.95 20.40 42.40
N ASP A 13 25.33 19.45 43.26
CA ASP A 13 25.96 19.74 44.55
C ASP A 13 27.42 20.25 44.46
N LYS A 14 28.05 20.15 43.29
CA LYS A 14 29.47 20.51 43.08
C LYS A 14 29.67 21.77 42.25
N THR A 15 28.59 22.39 41.75
CA THR A 15 28.65 23.62 40.97
C THR A 15 27.55 24.60 41.37
N LYS A 16 27.87 25.90 41.35
CA LYS A 16 26.92 26.98 41.64
C LYS A 16 26.09 27.39 40.42
N ASN A 17 26.25 26.71 39.29
CA ASN A 17 25.53 27.04 38.06
C ASN A 17 24.06 26.60 38.16
N PRO A 18 23.08 27.52 38.01
CA PRO A 18 21.66 27.20 38.15
C PRO A 18 21.14 26.19 37.10
N ALA A 19 21.84 26.01 35.97
CA ALA A 19 21.48 25.02 34.95
C ALA A 19 22.03 23.61 35.22
N ALA A 20 22.82 23.42 36.30
CA ALA A 20 23.45 22.15 36.60
C ALA A 20 22.47 20.98 36.81
N PRO A 21 21.32 21.14 37.50
CA PRO A 21 20.32 20.08 37.61
C PRO A 21 19.79 19.60 36.25
N ASP A 22 19.40 20.52 35.36
CA ASP A 22 18.90 20.18 34.01
C ASP A 22 20.00 19.52 33.15
N ALA A 23 21.22 20.06 33.19
CA ALA A 23 22.35 19.48 32.47
C ALA A 23 22.68 18.06 32.95
N PHE A 24 22.62 17.81 34.26
CA PHE A 24 22.84 16.50 34.85
C PHE A 24 21.75 15.50 34.45
N ASP A 25 20.47 15.90 34.53
CA ASP A 25 19.34 15.08 34.12
C ASP A 25 19.41 14.71 32.62
N ARG A 26 19.75 15.68 31.75
CA ARG A 26 19.97 15.41 30.32
C ARG A 26 21.09 14.41 30.08
N LEU A 27 22.21 14.54 30.80
CA LEU A 27 23.32 13.60 30.68
C LEU A 27 22.92 12.19 31.16
N GLN A 28 22.14 12.11 32.24
CA GLN A 28 21.62 10.84 32.76
C GLN A 28 20.67 10.19 31.76
N LYS A 29 19.71 10.94 31.20
CA LYS A 29 18.80 10.45 30.15
C LYS A 29 19.55 9.95 28.92
N ALA A 30 20.56 10.70 28.47
CA ALA A 30 21.40 10.28 27.34
C ALA A 30 22.15 8.97 27.67
N HIS A 31 22.69 8.84 28.88
CA HIS A 31 23.35 7.60 29.31
C HIS A 31 22.37 6.43 29.37
N SER A 32 21.19 6.60 29.97
CA SER A 32 20.16 5.56 30.01
C SER A 32 19.70 5.14 28.62
N ALA A 33 19.58 6.08 27.68
CA ALA A 33 19.24 5.76 26.28
C ALA A 33 20.35 4.95 25.58
N LEU A 34 21.63 5.21 25.90
CA LEU A 34 22.75 4.44 25.35
C LEU A 34 22.93 3.06 25.99
N MET A 35 22.38 2.84 27.18
CA MET A 35 22.40 1.53 27.85
C MET A 35 21.23 0.63 27.42
N ASP A 36 20.20 1.22 26.83
CA ASP A 36 19.05 0.52 26.24
C ASP A 36 19.42 0.05 24.84
N GLU A 37 19.45 -1.27 24.63
CA GLU A 37 19.95 -1.88 23.40
C GLU A 37 19.16 -1.45 22.15
N LYS A 38 17.82 -1.39 22.26
CA LYS A 38 16.96 -0.97 21.14
C LYS A 38 17.14 0.51 20.80
N LYS A 39 17.23 1.36 21.82
CA LYS A 39 17.47 2.80 21.59
C LYS A 39 18.87 3.04 21.05
N ARG A 40 19.85 2.27 21.49
CA ARG A 40 21.23 2.38 20.99
C ARG A 40 21.32 1.96 19.54
N GLU A 41 20.74 0.83 19.17
CA GLU A 41 20.68 0.35 17.77
C GLU A 41 20.06 1.43 16.86
N TYR A 42 18.94 2.01 17.28
CA TYR A 42 18.31 3.12 16.57
C TYR A 42 19.21 4.37 16.42
N LEU A 43 19.97 4.74 17.46
CA LEU A 43 20.90 5.86 17.39
C LEU A 43 22.09 5.56 16.46
N ASP A 44 22.60 4.33 16.49
CA ASP A 44 23.68 3.87 15.61
C ASP A 44 23.20 3.87 14.15
N GLU A 45 21.95 3.49 13.88
CA GLU A 45 21.31 3.65 12.57
C GLU A 45 21.25 5.11 12.12
N CYS A 46 20.79 6.03 12.98
CA CYS A 46 20.72 7.46 12.64
C CYS A 46 22.11 8.05 12.31
N ILE A 47 23.13 7.62 13.04
CA ILE A 47 24.53 8.00 12.79
C ILE A 47 25.01 7.44 11.43
N ALA A 48 24.71 6.18 11.14
CA ALA A 48 25.04 5.57 9.85
C ALA A 48 24.30 6.24 8.69
N ASP A 49 23.03 6.60 8.87
CA ASP A 49 22.19 7.31 7.88
C ASP A 49 22.76 8.67 7.54
N ALA A 50 23.14 9.46 8.54
CA ALA A 50 23.81 10.73 8.32
C ALA A 50 25.10 10.59 7.51
N ARG A 51 25.85 9.50 7.70
CA ARG A 51 27.05 9.22 6.90
C ARG A 51 26.68 8.89 5.45
N ARG A 52 25.67 8.04 5.24
CA ARG A 52 25.21 7.62 3.91
C ARG A 52 24.65 8.79 3.10
N LEU A 53 23.92 9.69 3.75
CA LEU A 53 23.40 10.91 3.12
C LEU A 53 24.53 11.80 2.61
N LEU A 54 25.56 12.06 3.43
CA LEU A 54 26.71 12.87 3.00
C LEU A 54 27.53 12.17 1.91
N ILE A 55 27.72 10.86 1.99
CA ILE A 55 28.39 10.09 0.92
C ILE A 55 27.65 10.28 -0.41
N ARG A 56 26.31 10.24 -0.38
CA ARG A 56 25.47 10.46 -1.57
C ARG A 56 25.54 11.91 -2.08
N GLU A 57 25.41 12.88 -1.18
CA GLU A 57 25.43 14.32 -1.50
C GLU A 57 26.74 14.73 -2.18
N HIS A 58 27.87 14.23 -1.66
CA HIS A 58 29.19 14.49 -2.19
C HIS A 58 29.63 13.52 -3.29
N LYS A 59 28.79 12.53 -3.64
CA LYS A 59 29.09 11.45 -4.60
C LYS A 59 30.38 10.69 -4.28
N TYR A 60 30.66 10.49 -3.01
CA TYR A 60 31.78 9.69 -2.53
C TYR A 60 31.48 8.19 -2.62
N ASN A 61 32.52 7.37 -2.56
CA ASN A 61 32.42 5.93 -2.36
C ASN A 61 32.97 5.56 -0.97
N LEU A 62 32.88 4.28 -0.58
CA LEU A 62 33.28 3.83 0.76
C LEU A 62 34.79 3.99 1.04
N ASP A 63 35.60 4.05 -0.02
CA ASP A 63 37.06 4.14 0.05
C ASP A 63 37.59 5.58 -0.16
N SER A 64 36.70 6.53 -0.41
CA SER A 64 37.02 7.95 -0.58
C SER A 64 37.87 8.46 0.59
N PRO A 65 39.11 8.96 0.36
CA PRO A 65 39.99 9.45 1.43
C PRO A 65 39.37 10.62 2.20
N GLU A 66 38.47 11.36 1.58
CA GLU A 66 37.69 12.46 2.15
C GLU A 66 36.90 12.00 3.40
N LEU A 67 36.44 10.75 3.45
CA LEU A 67 35.68 10.22 4.59
C LEU A 67 36.49 10.13 5.88
N LYS A 68 37.83 10.18 5.80
CA LYS A 68 38.74 10.11 6.96
C LYS A 68 39.14 11.49 7.47
N THR A 69 38.84 12.55 6.72
CA THR A 69 39.20 13.94 7.05
C THR A 69 38.46 14.46 8.29
N GLU A 70 39.04 15.44 8.99
CA GLU A 70 38.38 16.06 10.14
C GLU A 70 37.20 16.95 9.71
N GLU A 71 37.27 17.47 8.49
CA GLU A 71 36.22 18.23 7.82
C GLU A 71 34.97 17.36 7.65
N PHE A 72 35.11 16.19 7.04
CA PHE A 72 34.01 15.24 6.88
C PHE A 72 33.46 14.77 8.23
N LYS A 73 34.31 14.51 9.24
CA LYS A 73 33.83 14.15 10.59
C LYS A 73 33.01 15.27 11.23
N LYS A 74 33.38 16.55 11.03
CA LYS A 74 32.59 17.70 11.52
C LYS A 74 31.25 17.78 10.82
N GLU A 75 31.24 17.62 9.51
CA GLU A 75 30.03 17.63 8.70
C GLU A 75 29.10 16.47 9.06
N TRP A 76 29.64 15.26 9.19
CA TRP A 76 28.91 14.07 9.61
C TRP A 76 28.25 14.24 10.98
N ARG A 77 28.94 14.85 11.95
CA ARG A 77 28.33 15.18 13.24
C ARG A 77 27.16 16.15 13.11
N LYS A 78 27.26 17.17 12.25
CA LYS A 78 26.15 18.12 11.99
C LYS A 78 24.98 17.43 11.31
N MET A 79 25.24 16.60 10.32
CA MET A 79 24.20 15.84 9.62
C MET A 79 23.51 14.85 10.57
N THR A 80 24.27 14.20 11.46
CA THR A 80 23.71 13.30 12.50
C THR A 80 22.69 14.02 13.38
N VAL A 81 22.99 15.26 13.80
CA VAL A 81 22.03 16.07 14.58
C VAL A 81 20.78 16.37 13.75
N THR A 82 20.93 16.69 12.47
CA THR A 82 19.81 16.99 11.57
C THR A 82 18.88 15.79 11.43
N VAL A 83 19.45 14.61 11.11
CA VAL A 83 18.70 13.35 11.01
C VAL A 83 17.96 13.04 12.30
N LEU A 84 18.63 13.14 13.46
CA LEU A 84 17.99 12.89 14.76
C LEU A 84 16.82 13.85 15.04
N LEU A 85 16.91 15.11 14.64
CA LEU A 85 15.83 16.09 14.81
C LEU A 85 14.64 15.79 13.91
N GLU A 86 14.88 15.46 12.65
CA GLU A 86 13.83 15.11 11.68
C GLU A 86 13.09 13.84 12.10
N GLU A 87 13.83 12.85 12.57
CA GLU A 87 13.31 11.60 13.08
C GLU A 87 12.43 11.78 14.33
N GLU A 88 12.88 12.58 15.30
CA GLU A 88 12.07 12.90 16.48
C GLU A 88 10.79 13.67 16.09
N ALA A 89 10.89 14.59 15.13
CA ALA A 89 9.73 15.31 14.60
C ALA A 89 8.74 14.37 13.90
N ARG A 90 9.24 13.38 13.14
CA ARG A 90 8.43 12.32 12.52
C ARG A 90 7.73 11.48 13.57
N ARG A 91 8.45 11.01 14.59
CA ARG A 91 7.88 10.22 15.69
C ARG A 91 6.76 10.98 16.41
N ARG A 92 6.94 12.27 16.67
CA ARG A 92 5.91 13.12 17.30
C ARG A 92 4.67 13.28 16.42
N ARG A 93 4.85 13.44 15.10
CA ARG A 93 3.73 13.51 14.15
C ARG A 93 2.93 12.21 14.12
N GLN A 94 3.62 11.06 14.05
CA GLN A 94 2.97 9.75 14.07
C GLN A 94 2.22 9.49 15.38
N ALA A 95 2.83 9.79 16.53
CA ALA A 95 2.17 9.63 17.83
C ALA A 95 0.93 10.53 17.97
N LYS A 96 1.00 11.77 17.47
CA LYS A 96 -0.15 12.69 17.46
C LYS A 96 -1.27 12.20 16.56
N ALA A 97 -0.94 11.68 15.37
CA ALA A 97 -1.92 11.11 14.45
C ALA A 97 -2.64 9.92 15.09
N LYS A 98 -1.88 8.98 15.68
CA LYS A 98 -2.44 7.82 16.38
C LYS A 98 -3.38 8.22 17.53
N LEU A 99 -2.98 9.19 18.35
CA LEU A 99 -3.84 9.67 19.45
C LEU A 99 -5.14 10.31 18.94
N GLN A 100 -5.09 11.03 17.81
CA GLN A 100 -6.27 11.61 17.19
C GLN A 100 -7.21 10.54 16.61
N GLU A 101 -6.63 9.47 16.08
CA GLU A 101 -7.35 8.31 15.55
C GLU A 101 -8.05 7.53 16.67
N GLU A 102 -7.33 7.15 17.72
CA GLU A 102 -7.90 6.50 18.91
C GLU A 102 -9.00 7.35 19.57
N GLY A 103 -8.86 8.68 19.51
CA GLY A 103 -9.89 9.61 19.97
C GLY A 103 -11.13 9.67 19.08
N ARG A 104 -10.96 9.50 17.76
CA ARG A 104 -12.08 9.41 16.80
C ARG A 104 -12.79 8.07 16.92
N GLU A 105 -12.06 6.97 17.11
CA GLU A 105 -12.63 5.64 17.31
C GLU A 105 -13.48 5.59 18.58
N ARG A 106 -12.96 6.07 19.72
CA ARG A 106 -13.73 6.16 20.96
C ARG A 106 -15.01 6.97 20.82
N ARG A 107 -14.99 8.08 20.07
CA ARG A 107 -16.19 8.88 19.80
C ARG A 107 -17.21 8.12 18.94
N LYS A 108 -16.75 7.35 17.95
CA LYS A 108 -17.63 6.51 17.13
C LYS A 108 -18.25 5.37 17.94
N GLU A 109 -17.47 4.71 18.79
CA GLU A 109 -17.98 3.66 19.69
C GLU A 109 -19.07 4.21 20.63
N GLU A 110 -18.86 5.41 21.18
CA GLU A 110 -19.84 6.09 22.02
C GLU A 110 -21.12 6.45 21.25
N GLU A 111 -20.98 7.01 20.04
CA GLU A 111 -22.11 7.34 19.16
C GLU A 111 -22.89 6.09 18.72
N GLU A 112 -22.22 4.97 18.43
CA GLU A 112 -22.86 3.68 18.08
C GLU A 112 -23.64 3.11 19.27
N LEU A 113 -23.06 3.18 20.46
CA LEU A 113 -23.71 2.70 21.69
C LEU A 113 -24.94 3.54 22.03
N GLU A 114 -24.90 4.86 21.80
CA GLU A 114 -26.05 5.74 21.89
C GLU A 114 -27.10 5.48 20.80
N ALA A 115 -26.69 5.21 19.56
CA ALA A 115 -27.61 4.87 18.48
C ALA A 115 -28.33 3.55 18.76
N ARG A 116 -27.60 2.55 19.27
CA ARG A 116 -28.17 1.27 19.70
C ARG A 116 -29.17 1.43 20.85
N LYS A 117 -28.87 2.33 21.79
CA LYS A 117 -29.80 2.71 22.86
C LYS A 117 -31.06 3.39 22.29
N ARG A 118 -30.90 4.36 21.40
CA ARG A 118 -32.02 5.03 20.70
C ARG A 118 -32.90 4.05 19.93
N LYS A 119 -32.30 3.10 19.20
CA LYS A 119 -33.03 2.06 18.46
C LYS A 119 -33.82 1.15 19.40
N ARG A 120 -33.20 0.70 20.50
CA ARG A 120 -33.90 -0.11 21.51
C ARG A 120 -35.08 0.64 22.13
N ASP A 121 -34.92 1.93 22.40
CA ASP A 121 -36.01 2.76 22.94
C ASP A 121 -37.12 2.96 21.90
N GLN A 122 -36.78 3.11 20.61
CA GLN A 122 -37.74 3.20 19.51
C GLN A 122 -38.50 1.88 19.28
N ASP A 123 -37.82 0.75 19.28
CA ASP A 123 -38.42 -0.59 19.15
C ASP A 123 -39.36 -0.88 20.33
N LYS A 124 -38.97 -0.48 21.54
CA LYS A 124 -39.82 -0.60 22.72
C LYS A 124 -41.08 0.27 22.58
N ALA A 125 -40.95 1.52 22.17
CA ALA A 125 -42.10 2.40 21.93
C ALA A 125 -43.02 1.88 20.81
N TRP A 126 -42.46 1.22 19.80
CA TRP A 126 -43.22 0.54 18.75
C TRP A 126 -44.02 -0.65 19.31
N GLU A 127 -43.40 -1.52 20.12
CA GLU A 127 -44.12 -2.62 20.77
C GLU A 127 -45.18 -2.11 21.76
N ASP A 128 -44.91 -1.05 22.52
CA ASP A 128 -45.88 -0.47 23.46
C ASP A 128 -47.11 0.10 22.73
N THR A 129 -46.96 0.58 21.49
CA THR A 129 -48.07 1.07 20.63
C THR A 129 -48.70 -0.03 19.76
N ARG A 130 -48.33 -1.30 19.95
CA ARG A 130 -48.82 -2.43 19.16
C ARG A 130 -50.32 -2.67 19.35
N ASP A 131 -50.82 -2.65 20.57
CA ASP A 131 -52.23 -2.94 20.86
C ASP A 131 -53.17 -1.85 20.32
N ASP A 132 -52.76 -0.58 20.40
CA ASP A 132 -53.49 0.55 19.81
C ASP A 132 -53.57 0.44 18.28
N ARG A 133 -52.47 -0.01 17.64
CA ARG A 133 -52.43 -0.23 16.19
C ARG A 133 -53.24 -1.43 15.75
N ILE A 134 -53.24 -2.51 16.54
CA ILE A 134 -54.12 -3.68 16.32
C ILE A 134 -55.59 -3.30 16.49
N GLY A 135 -55.92 -2.41 17.44
CA GLY A 135 -57.25 -1.82 17.60
C GLY A 135 -57.69 -1.04 16.37
N SER A 136 -56.86 -0.09 15.91
CA SER A 136 -57.11 0.72 14.71
C SER A 136 -57.26 -0.14 13.44
N TRP A 137 -56.48 -1.23 13.30
CA TRP A 137 -56.60 -2.17 12.19
C TRP A 137 -57.89 -3.00 12.23
N ARG A 138 -58.35 -3.41 13.43
CA ARG A 138 -59.64 -4.10 13.61
C ARG A 138 -60.83 -3.20 13.28
N ASP A 139 -60.74 -1.91 13.57
CA ASP A 139 -61.77 -0.94 13.22
C ASP A 139 -61.80 -0.64 11.72
N PHE A 140 -60.63 -0.59 11.07
CA PHE A 140 -60.51 -0.51 9.62
C PHE A 140 -61.15 -1.73 8.91
N GLN A 141 -60.95 -2.95 9.46
CA GLN A 141 -61.52 -4.17 8.89
C GLN A 141 -63.05 -4.27 9.08
N LYS A 142 -63.61 -3.67 10.15
CA LYS A 142 -65.06 -3.58 10.37
C LYS A 142 -65.76 -2.59 9.42
N GLY A 143 -65.02 -1.70 8.76
CA GLY A 143 -65.55 -0.72 7.81
C GLY A 143 -65.95 -1.27 6.43
N HIS A 144 -65.68 -2.54 6.10
CA HIS A 144 -65.79 -3.03 4.72
C HIS A 144 -67.09 -3.82 4.38
N LYS A 145 -68.17 -3.68 5.16
CA LYS A 145 -69.49 -4.29 4.88
C LYS A 145 -70.63 -3.26 4.84
N LYS A 146 -70.71 -2.49 3.74
CA LYS A 146 -71.93 -2.04 3.01
C LYS A 146 -71.62 -0.79 2.19
N ASP A 147 -71.47 -0.95 0.88
CA ASP A 147 -72.35 -0.38 -0.16
C ASP A 147 -71.58 -0.34 -1.48
N GLY A 148 -72.21 -0.91 -2.52
CA GLY A 148 -71.69 -0.89 -3.86
C GLY A 148 -72.16 0.34 -4.62
N ASP A 149 -71.28 0.95 -5.40
CA ASP A 149 -71.62 1.33 -6.78
C ASP A 149 -70.35 1.55 -7.65
N LYS A 150 -70.61 1.48 -8.94
CA LYS A 150 -69.77 1.32 -10.13
C LYS A 150 -68.64 2.34 -10.40
N LYS A 151 -67.77 1.87 -11.32
CA LYS A 151 -66.86 2.59 -12.27
C LYS A 151 -65.57 3.12 -11.61
N LYS A 152 -64.38 2.99 -12.19
CA LYS A 152 -63.99 3.04 -13.61
C LYS A 152 -62.57 2.46 -13.77
N LYS A 153 -62.33 1.67 -14.82
CA LYS A 153 -60.99 1.30 -15.30
C LYS A 153 -60.16 2.56 -15.57
N LYS A 154 -58.92 2.62 -15.06
CA LYS A 154 -57.85 3.42 -15.68
C LYS A 154 -56.54 2.63 -15.65
N LYS A 155 -56.13 2.25 -16.85
CA LYS A 155 -54.91 1.53 -17.23
C LYS A 155 -53.72 2.48 -16.95
N MET A 156 -52.82 2.13 -16.03
CA MET A 156 -51.50 2.77 -15.94
C MET A 156 -50.56 2.03 -16.88
N LYS A 157 -49.97 2.81 -17.78
CA LYS A 157 -49.00 2.42 -18.78
C LYS A 157 -47.64 2.72 -18.16
N THR A 158 -46.81 1.71 -17.93
CA THR A 158 -45.40 1.89 -17.61
C THR A 158 -44.63 1.90 -18.92
N ASP A 159 -44.20 3.08 -19.35
CA ASP A 159 -43.19 3.23 -20.38
C ASP A 159 -41.83 2.96 -19.71
N ALA A 160 -41.29 1.76 -19.94
CA ALA A 160 -39.90 1.42 -19.61
C ALA A 160 -39.02 1.98 -20.73
N ALA A 161 -38.20 2.97 -20.40
CA ALA A 161 -37.12 3.42 -21.26
C ALA A 161 -36.03 2.33 -21.29
N THR A 162 -35.81 1.77 -22.47
CA THR A 162 -34.66 0.94 -22.84
C THR A 162 -33.35 1.70 -22.62
N SER A 163 -32.56 1.29 -21.63
CA SER A 163 -31.11 1.45 -21.66
C SER A 163 -30.53 0.34 -22.53
N LYS A 164 -30.16 0.71 -23.76
CA LYS A 164 -29.05 0.03 -24.44
C LYS A 164 -27.79 0.43 -23.69
N ASP A 165 -26.99 -0.54 -23.28
CA ASP A 165 -25.55 -0.49 -23.49
C ASP A 165 -24.93 -1.89 -23.39
N ASN A 166 -24.42 -2.31 -24.54
CA ASN A 166 -23.26 -3.16 -24.83
C ASN A 166 -23.06 -4.45 -24.03
N ALA A 167 -23.53 -5.53 -24.65
CA ALA A 167 -22.84 -6.81 -24.66
C ALA A 167 -21.51 -6.68 -25.44
N ASN A 168 -20.42 -7.17 -24.85
CA ASN A 168 -19.66 -8.29 -25.39
C ASN A 168 -18.46 -8.53 -24.48
N ASP A 169 -18.47 -9.68 -23.80
CA ASP A 169 -17.28 -10.52 -23.70
C ASP A 169 -17.77 -11.97 -23.65
N ASP A 170 -17.87 -12.52 -24.85
CA ASP A 170 -18.00 -13.95 -25.10
C ASP A 170 -16.63 -14.55 -24.79
N GLU A 171 -16.53 -15.22 -23.64
CA GLU A 171 -15.31 -15.88 -23.17
C GLU A 171 -15.03 -17.11 -24.05
N SER A 172 -14.54 -16.85 -25.27
CA SER A 172 -14.08 -17.89 -26.17
C SER A 172 -12.79 -18.49 -25.60
N THR A 173 -12.78 -19.80 -25.46
CA THR A 173 -11.68 -20.65 -24.97
C THR A 173 -10.49 -20.69 -25.94
N THR A 174 -9.93 -19.54 -26.29
CA THR A 174 -8.70 -19.44 -27.08
C THR A 174 -7.49 -19.42 -26.14
N ALA A 175 -6.52 -20.29 -26.38
CA ALA A 175 -5.26 -20.28 -25.65
C ALA A 175 -4.61 -18.88 -25.72
N PRO A 176 -3.96 -18.41 -24.63
CA PRO A 176 -3.32 -17.10 -24.62
C PRO A 176 -2.26 -17.01 -25.74
N PRO A 177 -2.06 -15.82 -26.35
CA PRO A 177 -1.04 -15.65 -27.36
C PRO A 177 0.34 -16.01 -26.80
N PRO A 178 1.31 -16.44 -27.63
CA PRO A 178 2.67 -16.73 -27.17
C PRO A 178 3.29 -15.53 -26.43
N LEU A 179 4.12 -15.79 -25.41
CA LEU A 179 4.75 -14.74 -24.60
C LEU A 179 5.49 -13.70 -25.45
N THR A 180 6.13 -14.11 -26.55
CA THR A 180 6.81 -13.19 -27.48
C THR A 180 5.86 -12.20 -28.14
N THR A 181 4.61 -12.61 -28.39
CA THR A 181 3.57 -11.72 -28.94
C THR A 181 3.08 -10.76 -27.87
N THR A 182 2.87 -11.23 -26.64
CA THR A 182 2.53 -10.36 -25.49
C THR A 182 3.62 -9.33 -25.24
N ILE A 183 4.90 -9.73 -25.21
CA ILE A 183 6.04 -8.84 -25.07
C ILE A 183 6.07 -7.78 -26.17
N ALA A 184 5.93 -8.18 -27.44
CA ALA A 184 5.96 -7.24 -28.56
C ALA A 184 4.79 -6.24 -28.49
N ALA A 185 3.58 -6.71 -28.15
CA ALA A 185 2.40 -5.85 -28.01
C ALA A 185 2.57 -4.83 -26.88
N LEU A 186 3.06 -5.27 -25.70
CA LEU A 186 3.34 -4.38 -24.58
C LEU A 186 4.47 -3.41 -24.90
N HIS A 187 5.55 -3.87 -25.52
CA HIS A 187 6.65 -3.00 -25.95
C HIS A 187 6.14 -1.89 -26.86
N ASP A 188 5.40 -2.23 -27.91
CA ASP A 188 4.83 -1.24 -28.83
C ASP A 188 3.85 -0.29 -28.12
N GLN A 189 3.03 -0.82 -27.20
CA GLN A 189 2.10 0.00 -26.42
C GLN A 189 2.83 1.02 -25.55
N ILE A 190 3.90 0.62 -24.85
CA ILE A 190 4.74 1.51 -24.05
C ILE A 190 5.48 2.51 -24.92
N GLN A 191 6.03 2.11 -26.07
CA GLN A 191 6.69 3.05 -26.98
C GLN A 191 5.72 4.10 -27.54
N ARG A 192 4.50 3.70 -27.92
CA ARG A 192 3.46 4.65 -28.33
C ARG A 192 3.14 5.63 -27.21
N PHE A 193 2.90 5.14 -26.00
CA PHE A 193 2.65 5.99 -24.83
C PHE A 193 3.79 6.97 -24.57
N LEU A 194 5.05 6.52 -24.63
CA LEU A 194 6.22 7.37 -24.44
C LEU A 194 6.42 8.42 -25.54
N ALA A 195 5.87 8.19 -26.73
CA ALA A 195 5.91 9.10 -27.87
C ALA A 195 4.77 10.12 -27.88
N GLU A 196 3.74 9.95 -27.04
CA GLU A 196 2.67 10.93 -26.90
C GLU A 196 3.19 12.27 -26.38
N SER A 197 2.58 13.37 -26.85
CA SER A 197 2.90 14.72 -26.38
C SER A 197 1.95 15.13 -25.26
N HIS A 198 2.52 15.45 -24.10
CA HIS A 198 1.80 15.92 -22.92
C HIS A 198 2.41 17.21 -22.37
N PRO A 199 1.63 18.11 -21.75
CA PRO A 199 2.17 19.26 -21.02
C PRO A 199 3.18 18.82 -19.96
N ALA A 200 4.29 19.56 -19.81
CA ALA A 200 5.41 19.16 -18.95
C ALA A 200 5.04 19.03 -17.45
N ASP A 201 3.99 19.71 -17.02
CA ASP A 201 3.43 19.73 -15.67
C ASP A 201 2.25 18.75 -15.49
N SER A 202 1.89 18.00 -16.53
CA SER A 202 0.80 17.02 -16.47
C SER A 202 1.19 15.73 -15.76
N LEU A 203 0.18 15.04 -15.21
CA LEU A 203 0.37 13.71 -14.62
C LEU A 203 0.92 12.70 -15.63
N LEU A 204 0.48 12.72 -16.89
CA LEU A 204 0.96 11.79 -17.91
C LEU A 204 2.43 12.05 -18.29
N ALA A 205 2.89 13.30 -18.30
CA ALA A 205 4.32 13.59 -18.46
C ALA A 205 5.16 13.06 -17.29
N ALA A 206 4.64 13.15 -16.06
CA ALA A 206 5.28 12.54 -14.88
C ALA A 206 5.33 11.00 -14.98
N VAL A 207 4.22 10.37 -15.37
CA VAL A 207 4.15 8.92 -15.63
C VAL A 207 5.13 8.49 -16.74
N GLN A 208 5.23 9.25 -17.82
CA GLN A 208 6.20 9.01 -18.90
C GLN A 208 7.65 9.11 -18.39
N LYS A 209 7.95 10.03 -17.46
CA LYS A 209 9.27 10.14 -16.83
C LYS A 209 9.56 8.91 -15.95
N GLN A 210 8.62 8.52 -15.09
CA GLN A 210 8.77 7.35 -14.23
C GLN A 210 8.89 6.06 -15.03
N THR A 211 8.13 5.93 -16.12
CA THR A 211 8.22 4.81 -17.06
C THR A 211 9.64 4.65 -17.60
N ARG A 212 10.29 5.73 -18.02
CA ARG A 212 11.69 5.68 -18.51
C ARG A 212 12.66 5.23 -17.42
N VAL A 213 12.55 5.80 -16.22
CA VAL A 213 13.39 5.41 -15.07
C VAL A 213 13.22 3.93 -14.76
N THR A 214 11.98 3.42 -14.74
CA THR A 214 11.71 2.01 -14.50
C THR A 214 12.27 1.10 -15.60
N LEU A 215 12.17 1.50 -16.88
CA LEU A 215 12.78 0.77 -17.99
C LEU A 215 14.31 0.72 -17.87
N ASP A 216 14.96 1.81 -17.45
CA ASP A 216 16.41 1.85 -17.21
C ASP A 216 16.83 0.89 -16.08
N VAL A 217 16.04 0.79 -15.01
CA VAL A 217 16.28 -0.17 -13.91
C VAL A 217 16.19 -1.61 -14.40
N PHE A 218 15.20 -1.93 -15.24
CA PHE A 218 15.08 -3.26 -15.82
C PHE A 218 16.23 -3.57 -16.79
N ALA A 219 16.61 -2.62 -17.64
CA ALA A 219 17.76 -2.77 -18.53
C ALA A 219 19.04 -3.08 -17.73
N ALA A 220 19.32 -2.31 -16.68
CA ALA A 220 20.47 -2.54 -15.80
C ALA A 220 20.44 -3.92 -15.12
N ALA A 221 19.26 -4.40 -14.71
CA ALA A 221 19.10 -5.72 -14.13
C ALA A 221 19.34 -6.85 -15.15
N LEU A 222 18.83 -6.70 -16.37
CA LEU A 222 19.00 -7.64 -17.48
C LEU A 222 20.45 -7.69 -17.99
N ASP A 223 21.18 -6.59 -17.90
CA ASP A 223 22.63 -6.54 -18.19
C ASP A 223 23.47 -7.21 -17.10
N SER A 224 22.99 -7.17 -15.85
CA SER A 224 23.71 -7.71 -14.68
C SER A 224 23.46 -9.19 -14.44
N PHE A 225 22.29 -9.70 -14.83
CA PHE A 225 21.85 -11.05 -14.54
C PHE A 225 21.24 -11.74 -15.77
N PRO A 226 21.60 -13.01 -16.03
CA PRO A 226 20.80 -13.86 -16.89
C PRO A 226 19.34 -13.94 -16.42
N LEU A 227 18.40 -14.10 -17.35
CA LEU A 227 16.97 -14.17 -17.03
C LEU A 227 16.62 -15.29 -16.02
N GLU A 228 17.31 -16.43 -16.07
CA GLU A 228 17.14 -17.54 -15.12
C GLU A 228 17.54 -17.19 -13.68
N ASN A 229 18.31 -16.12 -13.47
CA ASN A 229 18.67 -15.62 -12.15
C ASN A 229 17.67 -14.57 -11.62
N LEU A 230 16.68 -14.17 -12.42
CA LEU A 230 15.70 -13.14 -12.11
C LEU A 230 14.34 -13.77 -11.80
N SER A 231 13.64 -13.22 -10.81
CA SER A 231 12.28 -13.59 -10.45
C SER A 231 11.46 -12.37 -10.05
N LEU A 232 10.13 -12.47 -10.06
CA LEU A 232 9.22 -11.40 -9.65
C LEU A 232 8.48 -11.78 -8.37
N SER A 233 8.40 -10.85 -7.43
CA SER A 233 7.43 -10.93 -6.33
C SER A 233 6.10 -10.34 -6.80
N TYR A 234 5.12 -11.19 -7.10
CA TYR A 234 3.86 -10.80 -7.71
C TYR A 234 2.66 -11.25 -6.86
N ASN A 235 1.80 -10.31 -6.48
CA ASN A 235 0.63 -10.56 -5.62
C ASN A 235 -0.71 -10.16 -6.25
N GLY A 236 -0.73 -9.82 -7.55
CA GLY A 236 -1.93 -9.34 -8.24
C GLY A 236 -2.35 -7.91 -7.90
N GLY A 237 -1.58 -7.18 -7.09
CA GLY A 237 -1.83 -5.78 -6.81
C GLY A 237 -1.48 -4.84 -7.97
N LYS A 238 -1.99 -3.62 -7.92
CA LYS A 238 -1.74 -2.56 -8.92
C LYS A 238 -0.25 -2.28 -9.14
N ASP A 239 0.55 -2.29 -8.08
CA ASP A 239 1.95 -1.87 -8.13
C ASP A 239 2.83 -2.94 -8.81
N CYS A 240 2.61 -4.21 -8.48
CA CYS A 240 3.31 -5.32 -9.14
C CYS A 240 2.80 -5.55 -10.57
N LEU A 241 1.56 -5.15 -10.90
CA LEU A 241 1.05 -5.16 -12.28
C LEU A 241 1.81 -4.16 -13.15
N VAL A 242 1.98 -2.91 -12.71
CA VAL A 242 2.78 -1.90 -13.42
C VAL A 242 4.21 -2.40 -13.61
N MET A 243 4.82 -2.92 -12.54
CA MET A 243 6.16 -3.50 -12.58
C MET A 243 6.26 -4.65 -13.61
N LEU A 244 5.29 -5.57 -13.64
CA LEU A 244 5.25 -6.70 -14.57
C LEU A 244 5.15 -6.24 -16.02
N VAL A 245 4.23 -5.32 -16.32
CA VAL A 245 4.02 -4.82 -17.68
C VAL A 245 5.27 -4.13 -18.20
N LEU A 246 5.92 -3.31 -17.37
CA LEU A 246 7.17 -2.63 -17.73
C LEU A 246 8.36 -3.59 -17.87
N PHE A 247 8.44 -4.62 -17.02
CA PHE A 247 9.44 -5.67 -17.18
C PHE A 247 9.31 -6.36 -18.54
N LEU A 248 8.09 -6.79 -18.89
CA LEU A 248 7.81 -7.43 -20.18
C LEU A 248 8.13 -6.51 -21.36
N ALA A 249 7.73 -5.24 -21.30
CA ALA A 249 8.01 -4.26 -22.34
C ALA A 249 9.51 -3.95 -22.50
N SER A 250 10.31 -4.12 -21.43
CA SER A 250 11.77 -3.96 -21.48
C SER A 250 12.49 -5.19 -22.05
N SER A 251 11.85 -6.36 -22.05
CA SER A 251 12.49 -7.60 -22.47
C SER A 251 12.56 -7.70 -24.00
N SER A 252 13.77 -7.86 -24.55
CA SER A 252 13.98 -8.16 -25.97
C SER A 252 14.19 -9.66 -26.23
N ASN A 253 14.11 -10.49 -25.18
CA ASN A 253 14.51 -11.89 -25.26
C ASN A 253 13.40 -12.76 -25.88
N LYS A 254 13.65 -13.23 -27.11
CA LYS A 254 12.73 -14.08 -27.88
C LYS A 254 12.67 -15.54 -27.40
N SER A 255 13.57 -15.96 -26.51
CA SER A 255 13.60 -17.33 -25.95
C SER A 255 12.95 -17.44 -24.57
N LEU A 256 12.42 -16.36 -24.01
CA LEU A 256 11.70 -16.41 -22.74
C LEU A 256 10.36 -17.12 -22.94
N ILE A 257 10.14 -18.21 -22.19
CA ILE A 257 8.92 -19.03 -22.28
C ILE A 257 7.97 -18.71 -21.12
N SER A 258 8.52 -18.50 -19.93
CA SER A 258 7.79 -18.08 -18.74
C SER A 258 8.66 -17.19 -17.86
N ILE A 259 8.01 -16.48 -16.94
CA ILE A 259 8.69 -15.62 -15.97
C ILE A 259 8.53 -16.25 -14.58
N PRO A 260 9.64 -16.65 -13.92
CA PRO A 260 9.58 -17.13 -12.55
C PRO A 260 9.00 -16.05 -11.64
N ALA A 261 8.01 -16.42 -10.84
CA ALA A 261 7.40 -15.50 -9.89
C ALA A 261 7.08 -16.21 -8.57
N ILE A 262 7.28 -15.49 -7.47
CA ILE A 262 6.85 -15.91 -6.14
C ILE A 262 5.61 -15.10 -5.75
N TYR A 263 4.62 -15.79 -5.20
CA TYR A 263 3.47 -15.17 -4.56
C TYR A 263 3.37 -15.61 -3.09
N ALA A 264 3.71 -14.70 -2.17
CA ALA A 264 3.42 -14.84 -0.75
C ALA A 264 1.94 -14.54 -0.49
N LEU A 265 1.13 -15.60 -0.43
CA LEU A 265 -0.32 -15.57 -0.31
C LEU A 265 -0.71 -15.32 1.17
N PRO A 266 -1.58 -14.34 1.50
CA PRO A 266 -2.12 -14.23 2.85
C PRO A 266 -2.94 -15.48 3.23
N PRO A 267 -3.14 -15.78 4.52
CA PRO A 267 -3.91 -16.96 4.96
C PRO A 267 -5.38 -16.90 4.53
N ASP A 268 -5.90 -15.69 4.32
CA ASP A 268 -7.29 -15.38 4.02
C ASP A 268 -7.38 -14.47 2.78
N PRO A 269 -7.03 -14.97 1.58
CA PRO A 269 -7.01 -14.16 0.37
C PRO A 269 -8.42 -13.84 -0.13
N PHE A 270 -8.57 -12.70 -0.79
CA PHE A 270 -9.80 -12.38 -1.52
C PHE A 270 -9.91 -13.28 -2.77
N PRO A 271 -11.08 -13.91 -3.04
CA PRO A 271 -11.31 -14.66 -4.26
C PRO A 271 -11.04 -13.85 -5.54
N GLU A 272 -11.42 -12.58 -5.55
CA GLU A 272 -11.23 -11.67 -6.69
C GLU A 272 -9.74 -11.39 -6.97
N VAL A 273 -8.90 -11.41 -5.93
CA VAL A 273 -7.45 -11.29 -6.09
C VAL A 273 -6.89 -12.57 -6.68
N GLU A 274 -7.31 -13.74 -6.17
CA GLU A 274 -6.88 -15.03 -6.69
C GLU A 274 -7.28 -15.24 -8.15
N GLU A 275 -8.50 -14.83 -8.51
CA GLU A 275 -9.00 -14.85 -9.89
C GLU A 275 -8.14 -13.96 -10.78
N PHE A 276 -7.86 -12.72 -10.34
CA PHE A 276 -7.01 -11.80 -11.09
C PHE A 276 -5.57 -12.32 -11.23
N VAL A 277 -4.98 -12.90 -10.17
CA VAL A 277 -3.66 -13.53 -10.22
C VAL A 277 -3.65 -14.69 -11.20
N ALA A 278 -4.68 -15.54 -11.20
CA ALA A 278 -4.79 -16.66 -12.12
C ALA A 278 -4.93 -16.19 -13.58
N TRP A 279 -5.77 -15.18 -13.83
CA TRP A 279 -5.93 -14.58 -15.15
C TRP A 279 -4.62 -13.96 -15.65
N SER A 280 -4.01 -13.10 -14.82
CA SER A 280 -2.77 -12.39 -15.19
C SER A 280 -1.59 -13.34 -15.35
N ALA A 281 -1.50 -14.42 -14.57
CA ALA A 281 -0.49 -15.45 -14.75
C ALA A 281 -0.57 -16.12 -16.12
N ARG A 282 -1.80 -16.45 -16.58
CA ARG A 282 -2.01 -17.00 -17.93
C ARG A 282 -1.73 -15.97 -19.02
N HIS A 283 -2.18 -14.74 -18.83
CA HIS A 283 -2.05 -13.68 -19.83
C HIS A 283 -0.59 -13.23 -20.04
N TYR A 284 0.18 -13.16 -18.96
CA TYR A 284 1.56 -12.69 -18.94
C TYR A 284 2.60 -13.83 -18.80
N HIS A 285 2.17 -15.09 -18.89
CA HIS A 285 3.01 -16.30 -18.80
C HIS A 285 3.91 -16.34 -17.54
N LEU A 286 3.31 -16.04 -16.39
CA LEU A 286 3.99 -16.17 -15.11
C LEU A 286 4.01 -17.62 -14.64
N ASP A 287 5.19 -18.12 -14.30
CA ASP A 287 5.36 -19.37 -13.55
C ASP A 287 5.33 -19.03 -12.06
N ILE A 288 4.10 -18.89 -11.52
CA ILE A 288 3.87 -18.48 -10.14
C ILE A 288 3.96 -19.67 -9.20
N VAL A 289 4.90 -19.61 -8.26
CA VAL A 289 4.93 -20.49 -7.08
C VAL A 289 4.27 -19.78 -5.91
N LYS A 290 3.16 -20.34 -5.43
CA LYS A 290 2.39 -19.78 -4.30
C LYS A 290 2.86 -20.37 -2.98
N TYR A 291 3.02 -19.52 -1.98
CA TYR A 291 3.31 -19.91 -0.60
C TYR A 291 2.36 -19.20 0.35
N THR A 292 1.54 -19.94 1.07
CA THR A 292 0.64 -19.37 2.08
C THR A 292 1.44 -18.95 3.31
N THR A 293 1.25 -17.71 3.74
CA THR A 293 1.75 -17.20 5.02
C THR A 293 0.79 -17.57 6.14
N ASP A 294 1.33 -17.98 7.29
CA ASP A 294 0.60 -18.32 8.52
C ASP A 294 1.43 -17.88 9.73
N PRO A 295 1.53 -16.57 10.02
CA PRO A 295 2.38 -16.11 11.10
C PRO A 295 1.91 -16.63 12.47
N PRO A 296 2.83 -17.06 13.36
CA PRO A 296 4.29 -16.98 13.22
C PRO A 296 4.94 -18.19 12.53
N ARG A 297 4.17 -19.23 12.13
CA ARG A 297 4.69 -20.49 11.58
C ARG A 297 5.31 -20.32 10.19
N ALA A 298 4.63 -19.61 9.30
CA ALA A 298 5.11 -19.26 7.97
C ALA A 298 5.05 -17.74 7.80
N THR A 299 6.22 -17.11 7.73
CA THR A 299 6.36 -15.66 7.55
C THR A 299 6.80 -15.37 6.13
N ILE A 300 6.70 -14.11 5.69
CA ILE A 300 7.26 -13.69 4.39
C ILE A 300 8.76 -14.10 4.29
N ARG A 301 9.53 -13.93 5.37
CA ARG A 301 10.93 -14.33 5.43
C ARG A 301 11.15 -15.83 5.18
N SER A 302 10.36 -16.70 5.82
CA SER A 302 10.50 -18.15 5.63
C SER A 302 10.04 -18.58 4.24
N VAL A 303 8.96 -17.98 3.74
CA VAL A 303 8.45 -18.20 2.38
C VAL A 303 9.51 -17.90 1.32
N PHE A 304 10.20 -16.76 1.43
CA PHE A 304 11.31 -16.45 0.51
C PHE A 304 12.49 -17.42 0.66
N ALA A 305 12.77 -17.91 1.88
CA ALA A 305 13.83 -18.90 2.09
C ALA A 305 13.50 -20.23 1.42
N ASP A 306 12.26 -20.71 1.55
CA ASP A 306 11.79 -21.95 0.92
C ASP A 306 11.77 -21.84 -0.61
N TYR A 307 11.38 -20.68 -1.15
CA TYR A 307 11.43 -20.41 -2.58
C TYR A 307 12.86 -20.45 -3.11
N LEU A 308 13.79 -19.74 -2.47
CA LEU A 308 15.19 -19.71 -2.93
C LEU A 308 15.89 -21.07 -2.79
N ALA A 309 15.50 -21.89 -1.82
CA ALA A 309 16.00 -23.27 -1.68
C ALA A 309 15.54 -24.16 -2.85
N GLN A 310 14.33 -23.95 -3.37
CA GLN A 310 13.78 -24.70 -4.51
C GLN A 310 14.24 -24.12 -5.86
N HIS A 311 14.61 -22.85 -5.89
CA HIS A 311 15.07 -22.13 -7.08
C HIS A 311 16.49 -21.58 -6.88
N PRO A 312 17.52 -22.44 -6.72
CA PRO A 312 18.89 -22.02 -6.36
C PRO A 312 19.59 -21.18 -7.43
N ALA A 313 19.05 -21.12 -8.65
CA ALA A 313 19.51 -20.21 -9.70
C ALA A 313 19.10 -18.76 -9.44
N VAL A 314 18.00 -18.48 -8.73
CA VAL A 314 17.55 -17.10 -8.49
C VAL A 314 18.58 -16.35 -7.63
N ARG A 315 18.95 -15.15 -8.08
CA ARG A 315 19.90 -14.24 -7.42
C ARG A 315 19.28 -12.88 -7.13
N ALA A 316 18.32 -12.46 -7.93
CA ALA A 316 17.65 -11.18 -7.77
C ALA A 316 16.14 -11.30 -7.98
N ILE A 317 15.38 -10.54 -7.19
CA ILE A 317 13.92 -10.52 -7.23
C ILE A 317 13.42 -9.09 -7.37
N PHE A 318 12.54 -8.85 -8.33
CA PHE A 318 11.85 -7.57 -8.49
C PHE A 318 10.67 -7.48 -7.51
N VAL A 319 10.58 -6.38 -6.78
CA VAL A 319 9.56 -6.14 -5.75
C VAL A 319 8.86 -4.81 -6.01
N GLY A 320 7.52 -4.84 -6.08
CA GLY A 320 6.67 -3.69 -6.39
C GLY A 320 6.47 -2.72 -5.22
N THR A 321 7.48 -2.46 -4.41
CA THR A 321 7.42 -1.54 -3.26
C THR A 321 7.66 -0.10 -3.70
N ARG A 322 6.86 0.84 -3.18
CA ARG A 322 6.97 2.30 -3.40
C ARG A 322 7.50 3.03 -2.17
N ARG A 323 7.95 4.28 -2.35
CA ARG A 323 8.49 5.13 -1.27
C ARG A 323 7.55 5.26 -0.07
N THR A 324 6.25 5.30 -0.34
CA THR A 324 5.17 5.53 0.62
C THR A 324 4.65 4.24 1.28
N ASP A 325 5.12 3.07 0.83
CA ASP A 325 4.80 1.80 1.46
C ASP A 325 5.53 1.61 2.81
N PRO A 326 5.01 0.74 3.69
CA PRO A 326 5.72 0.32 4.89
C PRO A 326 7.15 -0.14 4.55
N HIS A 327 8.14 0.44 5.24
CA HIS A 327 9.58 0.18 5.05
C HIS A 327 10.18 0.66 3.70
N GLY A 328 9.41 1.30 2.82
CA GLY A 328 9.88 1.76 1.50
C GLY A 328 10.71 3.05 1.50
N ALA A 329 10.62 3.86 2.57
CA ALA A 329 11.16 5.21 2.60
C ALA A 329 12.67 5.33 2.31
N ARG A 330 13.47 4.32 2.70
CA ARG A 330 14.94 4.31 2.56
C ARG A 330 15.45 3.40 1.44
N LEU A 331 14.57 2.66 0.76
CA LEU A 331 14.97 1.73 -0.30
C LEU A 331 15.48 2.49 -1.52
N THR A 332 16.47 1.92 -2.19
CA THR A 332 16.94 2.36 -3.50
C THR A 332 16.33 1.48 -4.59
N HIS A 333 16.66 1.75 -5.85
CA HIS A 333 16.27 0.84 -6.93
C HIS A 333 16.90 -0.56 -6.80
N GLN A 334 17.95 -0.71 -6.00
CA GLN A 334 18.68 -1.95 -5.84
C GLN A 334 19.24 -2.08 -4.42
N ASP A 335 18.68 -2.97 -3.61
CA ASP A 335 19.17 -3.24 -2.25
C ASP A 335 19.27 -4.75 -2.00
N TYR A 336 20.33 -5.18 -1.33
CA TYR A 336 20.32 -6.51 -0.74
C TYR A 336 19.27 -6.61 0.37
N THR A 337 18.80 -7.82 0.63
CA THR A 337 18.00 -8.14 1.80
C THR A 337 18.74 -7.86 3.11
N ASP A 338 18.00 -7.45 4.14
CA ASP A 338 18.56 -7.13 5.46
C ASP A 338 19.12 -8.36 6.18
N SER A 339 19.87 -8.13 7.26
CA SER A 339 20.39 -9.21 8.11
C SER A 339 19.26 -10.11 8.62
N GLY A 340 19.50 -11.42 8.57
CA GLY A 340 18.52 -12.44 8.91
C GLY A 340 17.67 -12.91 7.74
N TRP A 341 17.42 -12.10 6.72
CA TRP A 341 16.73 -12.58 5.52
C TRP A 341 17.63 -13.50 4.68
N PRO A 342 17.05 -14.47 3.93
CA PRO A 342 17.81 -15.17 2.91
C PRO A 342 18.44 -14.14 1.97
N GLN A 343 19.71 -14.32 1.63
CA GLN A 343 20.49 -13.30 0.93
C GLN A 343 20.22 -13.32 -0.57
N PHE A 344 19.56 -12.28 -1.06
CA PHE A 344 19.36 -12.02 -2.48
C PHE A 344 19.27 -10.51 -2.74
N LEU A 345 19.39 -10.13 -4.01
CA LEU A 345 19.26 -8.75 -4.44
C LEU A 345 17.80 -8.40 -4.70
N ARG A 346 17.30 -7.31 -4.14
CA ARG A 346 15.98 -6.77 -4.45
C ARG A 346 16.13 -5.62 -5.43
N TYR A 347 15.39 -5.68 -6.52
CA TYR A 347 15.16 -4.52 -7.37
C TYR A 347 13.80 -3.90 -7.02
N HIS A 348 13.74 -2.57 -6.95
CA HIS A 348 12.51 -1.81 -6.71
C HIS A 348 12.26 -0.87 -7.89
N PRO A 349 11.80 -1.38 -9.05
CA PRO A 349 11.72 -0.59 -10.29
C PRO A 349 10.70 0.54 -10.22
N VAL A 350 9.69 0.39 -9.36
CA VAL A 350 8.60 1.36 -9.16
C VAL A 350 8.75 2.20 -7.89
N ILE A 351 9.92 2.20 -7.23
CA ILE A 351 10.09 2.83 -5.90
C ILE A 351 9.74 4.32 -5.85
N GLU A 352 9.95 5.05 -6.96
CA GLU A 352 9.68 6.49 -7.07
C GLU A 352 8.27 6.83 -7.56
N TRP A 353 7.42 5.83 -7.81
CA TRP A 353 6.07 6.07 -8.33
C TRP A 353 5.12 6.56 -7.22
N HIS A 354 4.29 7.52 -7.56
CA HIS A 354 3.17 7.99 -6.76
C HIS A 354 1.88 7.22 -7.08
N TYR A 355 0.95 7.22 -6.14
CA TYR A 355 -0.33 6.50 -6.25
C TYR A 355 -1.11 6.91 -7.51
N THR A 356 -1.18 8.21 -7.78
CA THR A 356 -1.85 8.75 -8.96
C THR A 356 -1.15 8.37 -10.26
N GLU A 357 0.18 8.24 -10.24
CA GLU A 357 0.96 7.82 -11.41
C GLU A 357 0.71 6.34 -11.74
N ILE A 358 0.63 5.47 -10.73
CA ILE A 358 0.28 4.04 -10.91
C ILE A 358 -1.07 3.91 -11.59
N TRP A 359 -2.09 4.61 -11.10
CA TRP A 359 -3.42 4.54 -11.69
C TRP A 359 -3.50 5.21 -13.06
N ALA A 360 -2.85 6.36 -13.25
CA ALA A 360 -2.80 7.01 -14.55
C ALA A 360 -2.17 6.09 -15.60
N PHE A 361 -1.10 5.38 -15.27
CA PHE A 361 -0.51 4.39 -16.17
C PHE A 361 -1.46 3.23 -16.49
N ILE A 362 -2.04 2.59 -15.46
CA ILE A 362 -2.98 1.47 -15.64
C ILE A 362 -4.16 1.88 -16.50
N ARG A 363 -4.77 3.03 -16.20
CA ARG A 363 -5.98 3.52 -16.86
C ARG A 363 -5.73 4.05 -18.25
N HIS A 364 -4.63 4.77 -18.47
CA HIS A 364 -4.27 5.31 -19.78
C HIS A 364 -3.97 4.20 -20.78
N LEU A 365 -3.31 3.14 -20.32
CA LEU A 365 -3.01 1.96 -21.15
C LEU A 365 -4.15 0.94 -21.23
N GLY A 366 -5.25 1.15 -20.50
CA GLY A 366 -6.39 0.23 -20.48
C GLY A 366 -6.02 -1.16 -19.96
N LEU A 367 -5.11 -1.25 -18.99
CA LEU A 367 -4.69 -2.53 -18.42
C LEU A 367 -5.82 -3.11 -17.55
N HIS A 368 -6.07 -4.41 -17.66
CA HIS A 368 -6.97 -5.12 -16.76
C HIS A 368 -6.34 -5.23 -15.36
N TYR A 369 -7.13 -4.92 -14.33
CA TYR A 369 -6.72 -4.93 -12.92
C TYR A 369 -7.79 -5.60 -12.04
N CYS A 370 -7.44 -5.96 -10.81
CA CYS A 370 -8.36 -6.61 -9.86
C CYS A 370 -9.62 -5.75 -9.59
N SER A 371 -10.81 -6.35 -9.75
CA SER A 371 -12.11 -5.65 -9.65
C SER A 371 -12.39 -5.03 -8.27
N LEU A 372 -11.72 -5.46 -7.21
CA LEU A 372 -11.83 -4.83 -5.88
C LEU A 372 -11.45 -3.35 -5.92
N TYR A 373 -10.54 -2.96 -6.81
CA TYR A 373 -10.17 -1.56 -6.96
C TYR A 373 -11.35 -0.70 -7.45
N ASP A 374 -12.27 -1.23 -8.25
CA ASP A 374 -13.49 -0.50 -8.62
C ASP A 374 -14.49 -0.35 -7.46
N GLN A 375 -14.37 -1.23 -6.46
CA GLN A 375 -15.19 -1.25 -5.25
C GLN A 375 -14.60 -0.37 -4.12
N GLY A 376 -13.59 0.46 -4.43
CA GLY A 376 -13.00 1.43 -3.51
C GLY A 376 -11.92 0.88 -2.59
N TYR A 377 -11.46 -0.36 -2.79
CA TYR A 377 -10.25 -0.85 -2.13
C TYR A 377 -9.03 -0.15 -2.74
N THR A 378 -8.12 0.37 -1.93
CA THR A 378 -6.93 1.12 -2.43
C THR A 378 -5.61 0.41 -2.13
N SER A 379 -5.62 -0.50 -1.16
CA SER A 379 -4.50 -1.37 -0.77
C SER A 379 -5.06 -2.75 -0.45
N LEU A 380 -4.49 -3.82 -1.01
CA LEU A 380 -5.00 -5.18 -0.87
C LEU A 380 -4.14 -6.01 0.09
N GLY A 381 -4.79 -6.68 1.03
CA GLY A 381 -4.23 -7.61 2.01
C GLY A 381 -5.08 -8.89 2.09
N GLY A 382 -5.24 -9.43 3.29
CA GLY A 382 -6.21 -10.49 3.58
C GLY A 382 -7.60 -9.92 3.82
N THR A 383 -8.63 -10.76 3.72
CA THR A 383 -10.03 -10.39 3.98
C THR A 383 -10.27 -9.86 5.39
N ALA A 384 -9.47 -10.27 6.37
CA ALA A 384 -9.56 -9.86 7.77
C ALA A 384 -8.92 -8.49 8.06
N ASP A 385 -7.93 -8.07 7.27
CA ASP A 385 -7.14 -6.85 7.51
C ASP A 385 -7.41 -5.72 6.51
N THR A 386 -8.34 -5.92 5.58
CA THR A 386 -8.56 -5.02 4.44
C THR A 386 -10.04 -4.68 4.24
N ARG A 387 -10.33 -3.37 4.13
CA ARG A 387 -11.66 -2.79 3.88
C ARG A 387 -11.57 -1.74 2.75
N PRO A 388 -12.70 -1.37 2.10
CA PRO A 388 -12.72 -0.23 1.18
C PRO A 388 -12.24 1.06 1.86
N ASN A 389 -11.61 1.94 1.09
CA ASN A 389 -11.04 3.16 1.64
C ASN A 389 -12.15 4.14 2.06
N PRO A 390 -12.18 4.60 3.33
CA PRO A 390 -13.22 5.50 3.81
C PRO A 390 -13.26 6.86 3.07
N LYS A 391 -12.16 7.29 2.45
CA LYS A 391 -12.09 8.53 1.65
C LYS A 391 -12.84 8.46 0.33
N LEU A 392 -13.12 7.23 -0.13
CA LEU A 392 -13.85 6.98 -1.36
C LEU A 392 -15.34 6.74 -1.11
N LEU A 393 -15.82 6.80 0.14
CA LEU A 393 -17.25 6.68 0.42
C LEU A 393 -18.03 7.80 -0.30
N ARG A 394 -19.10 7.45 -1.00
CA ARG A 394 -19.95 8.40 -1.71
C ARG A 394 -20.80 9.21 -0.70
N PRO A 395 -21.06 10.50 -0.95
CA PRO A 395 -21.95 11.29 -0.11
C PRO A 395 -23.38 10.72 -0.10
N GLY A 396 -24.02 10.66 1.07
CA GLY A 396 -25.42 10.23 1.21
C GLY A 396 -25.63 8.73 1.40
N THR A 397 -24.57 7.92 1.45
CA THR A 397 -24.64 6.51 1.88
C THR A 397 -24.21 6.40 3.35
N GLU A 398 -25.13 5.98 4.23
CA GLU A 398 -24.77 5.65 5.61
C GLU A 398 -23.88 4.39 5.66
N ALA A 399 -22.96 4.33 6.64
CA ALA A 399 -21.99 3.26 6.78
C ALA A 399 -22.63 1.87 7.04
N ASP A 400 -23.90 1.82 7.48
CA ASP A 400 -24.52 0.64 8.08
C ASP A 400 -25.38 -0.23 7.15
N ALA A 401 -25.47 0.06 5.85
CA ALA A 401 -26.41 -0.66 4.98
C ALA A 401 -25.83 -1.90 4.23
N GLY A 402 -24.75 -2.56 4.66
CA GLY A 402 -24.24 -3.79 3.98
C GLY A 402 -23.45 -3.57 2.67
N ALA A 403 -22.70 -4.57 2.22
CA ALA A 403 -21.68 -4.47 1.16
C ALA A 403 -22.27 -4.30 -0.26
N ASP A 404 -22.88 -3.16 -0.55
CA ASP A 404 -23.28 -2.81 -1.91
C ASP A 404 -22.12 -2.12 -2.66
N GLN A 405 -21.74 -2.67 -3.81
CA GLN A 405 -20.69 -2.18 -4.71
C GLN A 405 -20.91 -0.73 -5.15
N SER A 406 -22.14 -0.21 -5.03
CA SER A 406 -22.51 1.16 -5.42
C SER A 406 -21.99 2.27 -4.48
N ARG A 407 -21.42 1.94 -3.31
CA ARG A 407 -21.17 2.92 -2.23
C ARG A 407 -19.85 3.65 -2.29
N TYR A 408 -18.82 3.01 -2.81
CA TYR A 408 -17.51 3.60 -2.89
C TYR A 408 -17.26 4.11 -4.31
N ARG A 409 -16.47 5.17 -4.39
CA ARG A 409 -15.83 5.57 -5.64
C ARG A 409 -14.64 4.64 -5.87
N PRO A 410 -14.27 4.40 -7.12
CA PRO A 410 -13.18 3.50 -7.45
C PRO A 410 -11.82 4.05 -7.00
N ALA A 411 -10.84 3.15 -6.84
CA ALA A 411 -9.53 3.41 -6.24
C ALA A 411 -8.76 4.54 -6.93
N TYR A 412 -8.83 4.61 -8.26
CA TYR A 412 -8.15 5.63 -9.07
C TYR A 412 -8.68 7.05 -8.86
N GLU A 413 -9.75 7.26 -8.08
CA GLU A 413 -10.19 8.59 -7.64
C GLU A 413 -9.50 9.08 -6.36
N LEU A 414 -8.71 8.23 -5.68
CA LEU A 414 -7.88 8.67 -4.56
C LEU A 414 -6.62 9.37 -5.09
N THR A 415 -6.26 10.50 -4.49
CA THR A 415 -5.14 11.33 -4.96
C THR A 415 -3.96 11.43 -3.98
N ASP A 416 -4.17 11.12 -2.70
CA ASP A 416 -3.13 11.25 -1.67
C ASP A 416 -2.52 9.88 -1.33
N ASP A 417 -1.22 9.71 -1.58
CA ASP A 417 -0.45 8.51 -1.25
C ASP A 417 -0.58 8.11 0.23
N LEU A 418 -0.61 9.08 1.15
CA LEU A 418 -0.66 8.80 2.59
C LEU A 418 -2.02 8.24 3.03
N GLU A 419 -3.05 8.44 2.21
CA GLU A 419 -4.41 7.97 2.48
C GLU A 419 -4.68 6.58 1.89
N GLU A 420 -3.76 6.03 1.08
CA GLU A 420 -3.91 4.76 0.39
C GLU A 420 -4.23 3.58 1.33
N ARG A 421 -3.65 3.60 2.52
CA ARG A 421 -3.74 2.48 3.46
C ARG A 421 -4.77 2.68 4.56
N LEU A 422 -5.65 3.69 4.46
CA LEU A 422 -6.71 3.95 5.45
C LEU A 422 -7.75 2.82 5.56
N GLY A 423 -7.80 1.93 4.57
CA GLY A 423 -8.62 0.70 4.61
C GLY A 423 -7.90 -0.51 5.22
N ARG A 424 -6.68 -0.36 5.77
CA ARG A 424 -5.89 -1.45 6.37
C ARG A 424 -5.92 -1.35 7.90
N ASN A 425 -6.15 -2.48 8.58
CA ASN A 425 -6.14 -2.59 10.05
C ASN A 425 -4.74 -2.93 10.60
#